data_AF-A0A940TKU4-F1
#
_entry.id   AF-A0A940TKU4-F1
#
_cell.length_a   1.000
_cell.length_b   1.000
_cell.length_c   1.000
_cell.angle_alpha   90.00
_cell.angle_beta   90.00
_cell.angle_gamma   90.00
#
_symmetry.space_group_name_H-M   'P 1'
#
loop_
_entity.id
_entity.type
_entity.pdbx_description
1 polymer ?
#
loop_
_entity_poly.entity_id
_entity_poly.type
_entity_poly.pdbx_seq_one_letter_code
_entity_poly.pdbx_strand_id
1 'polypeptide(L)' 'MVAYEFYVNDGIEEFDLLGILPERRKNPLRITYESIMNWGKLIVDDCVNINNIYFTQIEVWDGTLT' A
#
# COMPACT_ATOMS: atom_id res chain seq x y z
N MET A 1 -1.79 12.07 -8.45
CA MET A 1 -2.63 11.13 -7.68
C MET A 1 -1.79 10.52 -6.57
N VAL A 2 -2.35 10.16 -5.41
CA VAL A 2 -1.61 9.44 -4.35
C VAL A 2 -1.91 7.95 -4.46
N ALA A 3 -0.90 7.10 -4.26
CA ALA A 3 -1.07 5.67 -4.09
C ALA A 3 -0.20 5.14 -2.95
N TYR A 4 -0.50 3.92 -2.52
CA TYR A 4 0.25 3.20 -1.49
C TYR A 4 0.81 1.91 -2.09
N GLU A 5 2.13 1.76 -2.05
CA GLU A 5 2.80 0.51 -2.37
C GLU A 5 2.91 -0.31 -1.10
N PHE A 6 2.57 -1.60 -1.17
CA PHE A 6 2.62 -2.53 -0.05
C PHE A 6 3.71 -3.56 -0.28
N TYR A 7 4.44 -3.87 0.78
CA TYR A 7 5.53 -4.84 0.77
C TYR A 7 5.38 -5.85 1.88
N VAL A 8 5.91 -7.05 1.69
CA VAL A 8 6.12 -8.03 2.76
C VAL A 8 7.61 -8.26 2.96
N ASN A 9 8.01 -8.44 4.22
CA ASN A 9 9.33 -8.96 4.57
C ASN A 9 9.17 -10.41 5.05
N ASP A 10 9.63 -11.38 4.27
CA ASP A 10 9.60 -12.81 4.61
C ASP A 10 10.82 -13.27 5.42
N GLY A 11 11.73 -12.34 5.75
CA GLY A 11 12.96 -12.57 6.48
C GLY A 11 14.21 -12.73 5.61
N ILE A 12 14.10 -12.68 4.28
CA ILE A 12 15.22 -12.87 3.35
C ILE A 12 15.71 -11.51 2.81
N GLU A 13 16.13 -10.58 3.68
CA GLU A 13 16.75 -9.25 3.38
C GLU A 13 16.08 -8.31 2.34
N GLU A 14 15.12 -8.79 1.55
CA GLU A 14 14.47 -8.15 0.42
C GLU A 14 12.98 -8.02 0.71
N PHE A 15 12.39 -6.95 0.20
CA PHE A 15 10.97 -6.66 0.36
C PHE A 15 10.24 -7.03 -0.93
N ASP A 16 9.30 -7.97 -0.83
CA ASP A 16 8.48 -8.34 -1.97
C ASP A 16 7.30 -7.38 -2.12
N LEU A 17 7.12 -6.82 -3.31
CA LEU A 17 5.97 -5.96 -3.63
C LEU A 17 4.69 -6.81 -3.68
N LEU A 18 3.76 -6.51 -2.78
CA LEU A 18 2.43 -7.11 -2.74
C LEU A 18 1.45 -6.43 -3.71
N GLY A 19 1.57 -5.11 -3.87
CA GLY A 19 0.71 -4.36 -4.78
C GLY A 19 0.67 -2.86 -4.54
N ILE A 20 0.02 -2.16 -5.46
CA ILE A 20 -0.14 -0.69 -5.43
C ILE A 20 -1.63 -0.36 -5.41
N LEU A 21 -2.09 0.34 -4.36
CA LEU A 21 -3.49 0.75 -4.22
C LEU A 21 -3.62 2.28 -4.33
N PRO A 22 -4.36 2.81 -5.31
CA PRO A 22 -4.58 4.25 -5.43
C PRO A 22 -5.51 4.76 -4.33
N GLU A 23 -5.23 5.95 -3.79
CA GLU A 23 -6.13 6.65 -2.90
C GLU A 23 -7.37 7.11 -3.69
N ARG A 24 -8.54 6.67 -3.25
CA ARG A 24 -9.84 6.90 -3.92
C ARG A 24 -10.83 7.67 -3.04
N ARG A 25 -10.48 7.98 -1.80
CA ARG A 25 -11.33 8.77 -0.90
C ARG A 25 -11.50 10.17 -1.45
N LYS A 26 -12.74 10.65 -1.39
CA LYS A 26 -13.08 12.04 -1.73
C LYS A 26 -12.35 13.07 -0.87
N ASN A 27 -12.04 12.71 0.38
CA ASN A 27 -11.20 13.52 1.27
C ASN A 27 -9.96 12.71 1.70
N PRO A 28 -8.80 12.91 1.03
CA PRO A 28 -7.55 12.20 1.34
C PRO A 28 -7.04 12.46 2.76
N LEU A 29 -7.37 13.60 3.37
CA LEU A 29 -6.92 13.96 4.73
C LEU A 29 -7.48 13.03 5.82
N ARG A 30 -8.45 12.18 5.48
CA ARG A 30 -8.99 11.17 6.40
C ARG A 30 -8.19 9.88 6.44
N ILE A 31 -7.16 9.73 5.60
CA ILE A 31 -6.32 8.53 5.64
C ILE A 31 -5.59 8.45 6.98
N THR A 32 -5.55 7.24 7.55
CA THR A 32 -4.79 6.91 8.75
C THR A 32 -3.90 5.72 8.47
N TYR A 33 -2.83 5.55 9.26
CA TYR A 33 -2.00 4.35 9.24
C TYR A 33 -2.85 3.07 9.33
N GLU A 34 -3.80 3.03 10.25
CA GLU A 34 -4.72 1.90 10.43
C GLU A 34 -5.55 1.63 9.16
N SER A 35 -6.03 2.67 8.48
CA SER A 35 -6.77 2.52 7.22
C SER A 35 -5.91 1.87 6.13
N ILE A 36 -4.63 2.26 6.04
CA ILE A 36 -3.69 1.71 5.05
C ILE A 36 -3.36 0.27 5.40
N MET A 37 -3.07 -0.04 6.66
CA MET A 37 -2.79 -1.42 7.11
C MET A 37 -4.00 -2.35 6.93
N ASN A 38 -5.21 -1.86 7.18
CA ASN A 38 -6.43 -2.64 6.93
C ASN A 38 -6.65 -2.92 5.44
N TRP A 39 -6.14 -2.07 4.54
CA TRP A 39 -6.11 -2.39 3.11
C TRP A 39 -5.03 -3.42 2.77
N GLY A 40 -3.84 -3.30 3.38
CA GLY A 40 -2.78 -4.31 3.28
C GLY A 40 -3.28 -5.71 3.66
N LYS A 41 -4.12 -5.84 4.68
CA LYS A 41 -4.77 -7.11 5.05
C LYS A 41 -5.64 -7.72 3.96
N LEU A 42 -6.30 -6.89 3.14
CA LEU A 42 -7.23 -7.39 2.11
C LEU A 42 -6.50 -7.95 0.88
N ILE A 43 -5.22 -7.59 0.69
CA ILE A 43 -4.43 -8.00 -0.47
C ILE A 43 -3.50 -9.19 -0.18
N VAL A 44 -3.29 -9.54 1.08
CA VAL A 44 -2.44 -10.67 1.48
C VAL A 44 -3.27 -11.92 1.77
N ASP A 45 -2.69 -13.09 1.50
CA ASP A 45 -3.22 -14.38 1.93
C ASP A 45 -3.09 -14.54 3.46
N ASP A 46 -3.92 -15.38 4.08
CA ASP A 46 -3.97 -15.64 5.53
C ASP A 46 -2.63 -16.17 6.09
N CYS A 47 -1.73 -16.62 5.21
CA CYS A 47 -0.39 -17.09 5.55
C CYS A 47 0.61 -15.96 5.85
N VAL A 48 0.30 -14.71 5.52
CA VAL A 48 1.21 -13.57 5.73
C VAL A 48 0.97 -12.93 7.09
N ASN A 49 2.02 -12.86 7.92
CA ASN A 49 1.95 -12.11 9.17
C ASN A 49 1.85 -10.61 8.87
N ILE A 50 0.77 -9.97 9.30
CA ILE A 50 0.58 -8.52 9.11
C ILE A 50 1.72 -7.66 9.66
N ASN A 51 2.40 -8.11 10.72
CA ASN A 51 3.51 -7.36 11.30
C ASN A 51 4.72 -7.29 10.35
N ASN A 52 4.71 -8.07 9.29
CA ASN A 52 5.72 -8.06 8.24
C ASN A 52 5.27 -7.25 7.01
N ILE A 53 4.10 -6.61 7.06
CA ILE A 53 3.61 -5.74 5.99
C ILE A 53 4.08 -4.32 6.23
N TYR A 54 4.64 -3.73 5.19
CA TYR A 54 5.09 -2.35 5.14
C TYR A 54 4.39 -1.63 4.00
N PHE A 55 4.33 -0.31 4.08
CA PHE A 55 3.86 0.50 2.96
C PHE A 55 4.66 1.78 2.81
N THR A 56 4.69 2.30 1.59
CA THR A 56 5.14 3.66 1.29
C THR A 56 4.06 4.42 0.53
N GLN A 57 4.00 5.73 0.74
CA GLN A 57 3.12 6.62 -0.01
C GLN A 57 3.88 7.16 -1.21
N ILE A 58 3.30 7.06 -2.40
CA ILE A 58 3.86 7.59 -3.64
C ILE A 58 2.93 8.61 -4.29
N GLU A 59 3.53 9.55 -5.01
CA GLU A 59 2.81 10.39 -5.96
C GLU A 59 2.85 9.73 -7.34
N VAL A 60 1.66 9.40 -7.85
CA VAL A 60 1.45 8.86 -9.19
C VAL A 60 1.02 10.00 -10.11
N TRP A 61 1.79 10.25 -11.15
CA TRP A 61 1.40 11.14 -12.24
C TRP A 61 0.62 10.34 -13.29
N ASP A 62 -0.55 10.81 -13.72
CA ASP A 62 -1.42 10.12 -14.68
C ASP A 62 -1.15 10.50 -16.15
N GLY A 63 -0.16 11.37 -16.40
CA GLY A 63 0.49 11.49 -17.70
C GLY A 63 -0.42 11.89 -18.87
N THR A 64 -1.52 12.62 -18.66
CA THR A 64 -2.28 13.18 -19.78
C THR A 64 -1.44 14.24 -20.49
N LEU A 65 -0.76 13.82 -21.57
CA LEU A 65 -0.28 14.71 -22.63
C LEU A 65 -1.52 15.39 -23.24
N THR A 66 -1.63 16.71 -23.06
CA THR A 66 -2.59 17.57 -23.76
C THR A 66 -2.23 17.74 -25.23
#